data_AF-A0A368C2M8-F1
#
_entry.id   AF-A0A368C2M8-F1
#
_cell.length_a   1.000
_cell.length_b   1.000
_cell.length_c   1.000
_cell.angle_alpha   90.00
_cell.angle_beta   90.00
_cell.angle_gamma   90.00
#
_symmetry.space_group_name_H-M   'P 1'
#
loop_
_entity.id
_entity.type
_entity.pdbx_description
1 polymer ?
#
loop_
_entity_poly.entity_id
_entity_poly.type
_entity_poly.pdbx_seq_one_letter_code
_entity_poly.pdbx_strand_id
1 'polypeptide(L)'
;MKSFKEDLMEAIALVSNIEHQLKINTLNGNEKTVFYSILLKEKENTECIISDVINISKLSRSTVFKTLKKLEDLQLILSKQSTSDKRELVISVNV
;
A
#
# COMPACT_ATOMS: atom_id res chain seq x y z
N MET A 1 25.36 -20.42 15.66
CA MET A 1 24.54 -20.11 14.46
C MET A 1 23.13 -19.99 14.93
N LYS A 2 22.45 -18.86 14.65
CA LYS A 2 21.00 -18.82 14.79
C LYS A 2 20.40 -19.91 13.91
N SER A 3 19.40 -20.59 14.42
CA SER A 3 18.63 -21.52 13.61
C SER A 3 17.79 -20.73 12.61
N PHE A 4 17.53 -21.30 11.44
CA PHE A 4 16.60 -20.71 10.47
C PHE A 4 15.23 -20.38 11.09
N LYS A 5 14.82 -21.16 12.11
CA LYS A 5 13.61 -20.90 12.91
C LYS A 5 13.69 -19.58 13.68
N GLU A 6 14.83 -19.28 14.30
CA GLU A 6 15.05 -18.02 15.02
C GLU A 6 15.05 -16.82 14.06
N ASP A 7 15.71 -16.96 12.91
CA ASP A 7 15.70 -15.91 11.88
C ASP A 7 14.28 -15.64 11.37
N LEU A 8 13.47 -16.69 11.19
CA LEU A 8 12.07 -16.56 10.79
C LEU A 8 11.23 -15.86 11.88
N MET A 9 11.43 -16.20 13.16
CA MET A 9 10.73 -15.55 14.27
C MET A 9 11.05 -14.06 14.35
N GLU A 10 12.32 -13.70 14.16
CA GLU A 10 12.76 -12.30 14.16
C GLU A 10 12.22 -11.51 12.97
N ALA A 11 12.21 -12.10 11.77
CA ALA A 11 11.61 -11.49 10.59
C ALA A 11 10.12 -11.19 10.81
N ILE A 12 9.37 -12.14 11.38
CA ILE A 12 7.95 -11.95 11.70
C ILE A 12 7.77 -10.83 12.73
N ALA A 13 8.58 -10.82 13.80
CA ALA A 13 8.51 -9.78 14.83
C ALA A 13 8.79 -8.39 14.25
N LEU A 14 9.78 -8.27 13.36
CA LEU A 14 10.13 -7.02 12.69
C LEU A 14 8.99 -6.53 11.79
N VAL A 15 8.43 -7.40 10.95
CA VAL A 15 7.28 -7.06 10.09
C VAL A 15 6.07 -6.63 10.93
N SER A 16 5.76 -7.37 12.00
CA SER A 16 4.66 -7.04 12.90
C SER A 16 4.83 -5.67 13.55
N ASN A 17 6.04 -5.34 13.99
CA ASN A 17 6.33 -4.04 14.58
C ASN A 17 6.18 -2.89 13.56
N ILE A 18 6.65 -3.09 12.33
CA ILE A 18 6.46 -2.12 11.23
C ILE A 18 4.96 -1.93 10.96
N GLU A 19 4.19 -3.02 10.85
CA GLU A 19 2.74 -2.93 10.63
C GLU A 19 2.02 -2.18 11.76
N HIS A 20 2.46 -2.35 13.00
CA HIS A 20 1.88 -1.65 14.14
C HIS A 20 2.23 -0.15 14.14
N GLN A 21 3.49 0.21 13.88
CA GLN A 21 3.95 1.60 13.82
C GLN A 21 3.23 2.38 12.71
N LEU A 22 3.04 1.74 11.56
CA LEU A 22 2.31 2.31 10.41
C LEU A 22 0.79 2.13 10.53
N LYS A 23 0.26 1.54 11.61
CA LYS A 23 -1.17 1.24 11.80
C LYS A 23 -1.77 0.39 10.66
N ILE A 24 -0.94 -0.32 9.89
CA ILE A 24 -1.35 -1.24 8.82
C ILE A 24 -2.13 -2.43 9.40
N ASN A 25 -1.87 -2.78 10.67
CA ASN A 25 -2.64 -3.78 11.39
C ASN A 25 -4.15 -3.46 11.51
N THR A 26 -4.56 -2.19 11.32
CA THR A 26 -5.97 -1.77 11.29
C THR A 26 -6.66 -1.98 9.93
N LEU A 27 -5.89 -2.36 8.91
CA LEU A 27 -6.37 -2.60 7.57
C LEU A 27 -6.88 -4.04 7.42
N ASN A 28 -8.01 -4.21 6.72
CA ASN A 28 -8.50 -5.52 6.32
C ASN A 28 -7.72 -6.08 5.12
N GLY A 29 -7.99 -7.33 4.74
CA GLY A 29 -7.28 -8.00 3.64
C GLY A 29 -7.28 -7.22 2.32
N ASN A 30 -8.42 -6.70 1.89
CA ASN A 30 -8.53 -5.92 0.65
C ASN A 30 -7.75 -4.60 0.75
N GLU A 31 -7.83 -3.94 1.91
CA GLU A 31 -7.12 -2.69 2.15
C GLU A 31 -5.60 -2.88 2.13
N LYS A 32 -5.11 -3.97 2.74
CA LYS A 32 -3.71 -4.39 2.65
C LYS A 32 -3.31 -4.70 1.21
N THR A 33 -4.14 -5.41 0.44
CA THR A 33 -3.86 -5.70 -0.97
C THR A 33 -3.68 -4.43 -1.79
N VAL A 34 -4.54 -3.42 -1.61
CA VAL A 34 -4.38 -2.12 -2.28
C VAL A 34 -3.08 -1.44 -1.86
N PHE A 35 -2.81 -1.36 -0.56
CA PHE A 35 -1.61 -0.69 -0.06
C PHE A 35 -0.32 -1.36 -0.56
N TYR A 36 -0.24 -2.68 -0.52
CA TYR A 36 0.91 -3.42 -1.04
C TYR A 36 1.04 -3.28 -2.57
N SER A 37 -0.07 -3.16 -3.30
CA SER A 37 -0.03 -2.88 -4.75
C SER A 37 0.64 -1.54 -5.06
N ILE A 38 0.40 -0.52 -4.23
CA ILE A 38 1.05 0.80 -4.34
C ILE A 38 2.56 0.66 -4.09
N LEU A 39 2.96 0.01 -3.00
CA LEU A 39 4.38 -0.20 -2.65
C LEU A 39 5.14 -0.99 -3.73
N LEU A 40 4.50 -2.02 -4.29
CA LEU A 40 5.08 -2.79 -5.40
C LEU A 40 5.30 -1.90 -6.63
N LYS A 41 4.34 -1.03 -6.95
CA LYS A 41 4.45 -0.13 -8.10
C LYS A 41 5.51 0.95 -7.88
N GLU A 42 5.59 1.51 -6.68
CA GLU A 42 6.58 2.52 -6.31
C GLU A 42 8.02 1.97 -6.39
N LYS A 43 8.22 0.70 -6.02
CA LYS A 43 9.50 0.00 -6.18
C LYS A 43 9.99 -0.05 -7.62
N GLU A 44 9.10 0.01 -8.61
CA GLU A 44 9.47 0.06 -10.04
C GLU A 44 10.00 1.44 -10.46
N ASN A 45 10.06 2.44 -9.57
CA ASN A 45 10.44 3.84 -9.85
C ASN A 45 9.62 4.47 -10.99
N THR A 46 8.36 4.06 -11.12
CA THR A 46 7.41 4.64 -12.08
C THR A 46 6.30 5.35 -11.33
N GLU A 47 5.72 6.37 -11.95
CA GLU A 47 4.55 7.07 -11.38
C GLU A 47 3.43 6.04 -11.13
N CYS A 48 2.96 5.96 -9.89
CA CYS A 48 1.86 5.07 -9.53
C CYS A 48 0.54 5.81 -9.77
N ILE A 49 -0.26 5.33 -10.71
CA ILE A 49 -1.61 5.84 -10.94
C ILE A 49 -2.69 4.85 -10.49
N ILE A 50 -3.90 5.33 -10.22
CA ILE A 50 -4.99 4.49 -9.72
C ILE A 50 -5.31 3.30 -10.65
N SER A 51 -5.18 3.47 -11.97
CA SER A 51 -5.34 2.35 -12.90
C SER A 51 -4.32 1.23 -12.69
N ASP A 52 -3.06 1.54 -12.32
CA ASP A 52 -2.07 0.52 -11.96
C ASP A 52 -2.51 -0.24 -10.71
N VAL A 53 -2.97 0.50 -9.69
CA VAL A 53 -3.43 -0.10 -8.43
C VAL A 53 -4.62 -1.03 -8.66
N ILE A 54 -5.57 -0.64 -9.52
CA ILE A 54 -6.69 -1.51 -9.91
C ILE A 54 -6.18 -2.77 -10.63
N ASN A 55 -5.23 -2.60 -11.55
CA ASN A 55 -4.69 -3.71 -12.33
C ASN A 55 -3.88 -4.70 -11.50
N ILE A 56 -3.11 -4.23 -10.51
CA ILE A 56 -2.29 -5.08 -9.64
C ILE A 56 -3.16 -5.73 -8.56
N SER A 57 -4.04 -4.97 -7.90
CA SER A 57 -4.87 -5.48 -6.80
C SER A 57 -5.99 -6.41 -7.26
N LYS A 58 -6.41 -6.34 -8.53
CA LYS A 58 -7.59 -7.03 -9.09
C LYS A 58 -8.89 -6.70 -8.37
N LEU A 59 -8.94 -5.57 -7.67
CA LEU A 59 -10.13 -5.10 -6.97
C LEU A 59 -10.93 -4.11 -7.82
N SER A 60 -12.21 -3.94 -7.49
CA SER A 60 -13.05 -2.97 -8.18
C SER A 60 -12.55 -1.54 -7.95
N ARG A 61 -12.76 -0.67 -8.95
CA ARG A 61 -12.43 0.77 -8.86
C ARG A 61 -13.03 1.40 -7.60
N SER A 62 -14.29 1.11 -7.27
CA SER A 62 -14.96 1.63 -6.08
C SER A 62 -14.30 1.16 -4.78
N THR A 63 -13.84 -0.09 -4.72
CA THR A 63 -13.09 -0.61 -3.57
C THR A 63 -11.76 0.12 -3.43
N VAL A 64 -10.99 0.24 -4.51
CA VAL A 64 -9.69 0.94 -4.52
C VAL A 64 -9.86 2.38 -4.05
N PHE A 65 -10.83 3.13 -4.60
CA PHE A 65 -11.08 4.52 -4.19
C PHE A 65 -11.39 4.68 -2.70
N LYS A 66 -12.26 3.82 -2.15
CA LYS A 66 -12.60 3.86 -0.72
C LYS A 66 -11.37 3.57 0.14
N THR A 67 -10.56 2.59 -0.27
CA THR A 67 -9.33 2.26 0.42
C THR A 67 -8.31 3.40 0.35
N LEU A 68 -8.10 4.04 -0.81
CA LEU A 68 -7.16 5.15 -0.95
C LEU A 68 -7.49 6.28 0.04
N LYS A 69 -8.77 6.65 0.16
CA LYS A 69 -9.20 7.65 1.16
C LYS A 69 -8.84 7.24 2.58
N LYS A 70 -9.08 5.99 2.95
CA LYS A 70 -8.71 5.48 4.28
C LYS A 70 -7.19 5.49 4.50
N LEU A 71 -6.40 5.20 3.47
CA LEU A 71 -4.93 5.25 3.55
C LEU A 71 -4.43 6.70 3.70
N GLU A 72 -5.09 7.68 3.05
CA GLU A 72 -4.82 9.11 3.25
C GLU A 72 -5.18 9.56 4.68
N ASP A 73 -6.32 9.11 5.22
CA ASP A 73 -6.72 9.41 6.60
C ASP A 73 -5.70 8.85 7.63
N LEU A 74 -5.07 7.72 7.29
CA LEU A 74 -3.98 7.13 8.07
C LEU A 74 -2.60 7.75 7.78
N GLN A 75 -2.54 8.74 6.89
CA GLN A 75 -1.32 9.43 6.44
C GLN A 75 -0.28 8.51 5.77
N LEU A 76 -0.70 7.34 5.28
CA LEU A 76 0.17 6.36 4.65
C LEU A 76 0.50 6.71 3.19
N ILE A 77 -0.40 7.43 2.53
CA ILE A 77 -0.24 7.87 1.15
C ILE A 77 -0.71 9.31 1.00
N LEU A 78 -0.33 9.90 -0.14
CA LEU A 78 -0.92 11.11 -0.69
C LEU A 78 -1.44 10.80 -2.09
N SER A 79 -2.65 11.24 -2.42
CA SER A 79 -3.14 11.20 -3.79
C SER A 79 -3.39 12.60 -4.34
N LYS A 80 -3.08 12.80 -5.62
CA LYS A 80 -3.33 14.03 -6.36
C LYS A 80 -3.94 13.68 -7.71
N GLN A 81 -4.85 14.51 -8.19
CA GLN A 81 -5.38 14.34 -9.54
C GLN A 81 -4.25 14.52 -10.57
N SER A 82 -4.16 13.61 -11.54
CA SER A 82 -3.14 13.74 -12.59
C SER A 82 -3.38 15.00 -13.42
N THR A 83 -2.29 15.69 -13.79
CA THR A 83 -2.32 16.86 -14.67
C THR A 83 -2.62 16.47 -16.13
N SER A 84 -2.33 15.22 -16.50
CA SER A 84 -2.44 14.71 -17.88
C SER A 84 -3.78 14.03 -18.15
N ASP A 85 -4.31 13.25 -17.20
CA ASP A 85 -5.66 12.67 -17.27
C ASP A 85 -6.42 12.90 -15.95
N LYS A 86 -7.43 13.76 -15.98
CA LYS A 86 -8.26 14.07 -14.78
C LYS A 86 -9.01 12.86 -14.22
N ARG A 87 -9.10 11.75 -14.96
CA ARG A 87 -9.71 10.50 -14.48
C ARG A 87 -8.75 9.65 -13.66
N GLU A 88 -7.45 9.95 -13.73
CA GLU A 88 -6.40 9.28 -12.96
C GLU A 88 -6.06 10.07 -11.69
N LEU A 89 -5.66 9.33 -10.66
CA LEU A 89 -5.00 9.88 -9.49
C LEU A 89 -3.57 9.34 -9.46
N VAL A 90 -2.63 10.26 -9.30
CA VAL A 90 -1.23 9.98 -8.97
C VAL A 90 -1.16 9.74 -7.47
N ILE A 91 -0.52 8.65 -7.08
CA ILE A 91 -0.43 8.19 -5.70
C ILE A 91 1.04 8.11 -5.32
N SER A 92 1.38 8.60 -4.12
CA SER A 92 2.73 8.54 -3.56
C SER A 92 2.68 8.07 -2.12
N VAL A 93 3.66 7.28 -1.70
CA VAL A 93 3.73 6.80 -0.33
C VAL A 93 4.32 7.88 0.57
N ASN A 94 3.78 8.01 1.78
CA ASN A 94 4.10 9.06 2.74
C ASN A 94 4.55 8.47 4.09
N VAL A 95 5.43 7.45 4.04
CA VAL A 95 6.01 6.78 5.22
C VAL A 95 7.53 6.87 5.24
#